data_AF-A0A957CHY8-F1
#
_entry.id   AF-A0A957CHY8-F1
#
_cell.length_a   1.000
_cell.length_b   1.000
_cell.length_c   1.000
_cell.angle_alpha   90.00
_cell.angle_beta   90.00
_cell.angle_gamma   90.00
#
_symmetry.space_group_name_H-M   'P 1'
#
loop_
_entity.id
_entity.type
_entity.pdbx_description
1 polymer ?
#
loop_
_entity_poly.entity_id
_entity_poly.type
_entity_poly.pdbx_seq_one_letter_code
_entity_poly.pdbx_strand_id
1 'polypeptide(L)'
;TGEPLAPLLSWQDRRMAAWLARFESQAAEIKERNGLPLSPHYGASKLRWLLDAVPAVQQAQHENRLAFGPLAAFLLFHLLQDRPLLVDDANAARTQLWHIDTRDWDPWLLDLFGV
;
A
#
# COMPACT_ATOMS: atom_id res chain seq x y z
N THR A 1 -11.97 -13.46 7.09
CA THR A 1 -13.38 -13.24 6.69
C THR A 1 -13.48 -12.71 5.27
N GLY A 2 -12.51 -11.94 4.78
CA GLY A 2 -12.63 -11.25 3.47
C GLY A 2 -13.51 -10.01 3.53
N GLU A 3 -13.95 -9.63 4.73
CA GLU A 3 -14.78 -8.46 4.92
C GLU A 3 -13.94 -7.19 4.71
N PRO A 4 -14.36 -6.26 3.84
CA PRO A 4 -13.66 -5.01 3.65
C PRO A 4 -13.77 -4.13 4.89
N LEU A 5 -12.64 -3.69 5.43
CA LEU A 5 -12.57 -2.87 6.66
C LEU A 5 -12.77 -1.37 6.41
N ALA A 6 -12.69 -0.95 5.14
CA ALA A 6 -12.86 0.44 4.72
C ALA A 6 -13.27 0.50 3.23
N PRO A 7 -13.85 1.63 2.77
CA PRO A 7 -14.03 1.89 1.34
C PRO A 7 -12.68 1.91 0.59
N LEU A 8 -12.73 1.51 -0.69
CA LEU A 8 -11.57 1.62 -1.58
C LEU A 8 -11.17 3.09 -1.76
N LEU A 9 -9.89 3.39 -1.52
CA LEU A 9 -9.33 4.72 -1.75
C LEU A 9 -8.83 4.83 -3.20
N SER A 10 -9.47 5.72 -3.98
CA SER A 10 -9.15 5.94 -5.40
C SER A 10 -7.72 6.45 -5.59
N TRP A 11 -7.11 6.15 -6.74
CA TRP A 11 -5.84 6.76 -7.18
C TRP A 11 -5.90 8.28 -7.33
N GLN A 12 -7.10 8.86 -7.39
CA GLN A 12 -7.33 10.30 -7.37
C GLN A 12 -7.36 10.89 -5.95
N ASP A 13 -7.40 10.06 -4.91
CA ASP A 13 -7.40 10.52 -3.53
C ASP A 13 -6.07 11.21 -3.19
N ARG A 14 -6.16 12.42 -2.65
CA ARG A 14 -5.01 13.27 -2.29
C ARG A 14 -4.94 13.62 -0.81
N ARG A 15 -5.71 12.95 0.05
CA ARG A 15 -5.87 13.34 1.47
C ARG A 15 -4.54 13.34 2.25
N MET A 16 -3.59 12.50 1.84
CA MET A 16 -2.27 12.38 2.44
C MET A 16 -1.15 13.11 1.68
N ALA A 17 -1.47 14.04 0.78
CA ALA A 17 -0.45 14.79 0.06
C ALA A 17 0.48 15.58 1.00
N ALA A 18 -0.08 16.19 2.06
CA ALA A 18 0.72 16.92 3.06
C ALA A 18 1.62 15.99 3.90
N TRP A 19 1.16 14.78 4.20
CA TRP A 19 1.98 13.77 4.88
C TRP A 19 3.14 13.32 3.98
N LEU A 20 2.89 13.13 2.68
CA LEU A 20 3.93 12.77 1.71
C LEU A 20 5.02 13.83 1.57
N ALA A 21 4.68 15.12 1.69
CA ALA A 21 5.64 16.21 1.61
C ALA A 21 6.77 16.13 2.66
N ARG A 22 6.58 15.34 3.73
CA ARG A 22 7.60 15.08 4.75
C ARG A 22 8.76 14.23 4.23
N PHE A 23 8.59 13.54 3.11
CA PHE A 23 9.59 12.63 2.51
C PHE A 23 10.28 13.21 1.27
N GLU A 24 10.13 14.50 1.00
CA GLU A 24 10.71 15.12 -0.20
C GLU A 24 12.24 15.04 -0.23
N SER A 25 12.90 15.07 0.93
CA SER A 25 14.36 14.88 1.00
C SER A 25 14.80 13.46 0.60
N GLN A 26 13.90 12.47 0.68
CA GLN A 26 14.15 11.08 0.26
C GLN A 26 13.58 10.76 -1.14
N ALA A 27 12.95 11.72 -1.83
CA ALA A 27 12.23 11.45 -3.08
C ALA A 27 13.10 10.80 -4.18
N ALA A 28 14.39 11.14 -4.24
CA ALA A 28 15.33 10.54 -5.18
C ALA A 28 15.57 9.05 -4.88
N GLU A 29 15.84 8.69 -3.62
CA GLU A 29 16.06 7.30 -3.19
C GLU A 29 14.78 6.47 -3.32
N ILE A 30 13.62 7.04 -2.98
CA ILE A 30 12.32 6.39 -3.18
C ILE A 30 12.14 6.01 -4.66
N LYS A 31 12.40 6.96 -5.58
CA LYS A 31 12.27 6.75 -7.01
C LYS A 31 13.31 5.76 -7.55
N GLU A 32 14.52 5.76 -7.02
CA GLU A 32 15.56 4.79 -7.38
C GLU A 32 15.08 3.37 -7.06
N ARG A 33 14.54 3.15 -5.85
CA ARG A 33 14.09 1.83 -5.38
C ARG A 33 12.83 1.31 -6.08
N ASN A 34 11.83 2.17 -6.28
CA ASN A 34 10.51 1.74 -6.78
C ASN A 34 10.13 2.26 -8.17
N GLY A 35 10.96 3.10 -8.80
CA GLY A 35 10.72 3.67 -10.13
C GLY A 35 9.65 4.76 -10.21
N LEU A 36 9.04 5.16 -9.09
CA LEU A 36 7.89 6.07 -9.05
C LEU A 36 8.26 7.43 -8.46
N PRO A 37 7.67 8.54 -8.97
CA PRO A 37 7.74 9.81 -8.27
C PRO A 37 6.95 9.75 -6.96
N LEU A 38 7.43 10.43 -5.93
CA LEU A 38 6.71 10.61 -4.67
C LEU A 38 5.36 11.30 -4.94
N SER A 39 4.24 10.61 -4.74
CA SER A 39 2.92 11.14 -5.12
C SER A 39 1.76 10.47 -4.40
N PRO A 40 0.69 11.22 -4.03
CA PRO A 40 -0.51 10.63 -3.43
C PRO A 40 -1.30 9.75 -4.40
N HIS A 41 -0.89 9.65 -5.67
CA HIS A 41 -1.48 8.73 -6.64
C HIS A 41 -1.36 7.27 -6.20
N TYR A 42 -0.26 6.91 -5.52
CA TYR A 42 0.11 5.53 -5.21
C TYR A 42 -0.41 5.01 -3.85
N GLY A 43 -0.22 3.72 -3.59
CA GLY A 43 -0.84 3.00 -2.48
C GLY A 43 -0.34 3.34 -1.08
N ALA A 44 0.97 3.62 -0.91
CA ALA A 44 1.61 3.76 0.40
C ALA A 44 0.91 4.79 1.30
N SER A 45 0.63 5.99 0.77
CA SER A 45 -0.04 7.04 1.55
C SER A 45 -1.47 6.69 1.94
N LYS A 46 -2.16 5.88 1.12
CA LYS A 46 -3.54 5.42 1.39
C LYS A 46 -3.53 4.37 2.50
N LEU A 47 -2.60 3.42 2.45
CA LEU A 47 -2.40 2.43 3.51
C LEU A 47 -2.08 3.13 4.83
N ARG A 48 -1.13 4.05 4.85
CA ARG A 48 -0.80 4.81 6.06
C ARG A 48 -2.02 5.51 6.66
N TRP A 49 -2.83 6.18 5.84
CA TRP A 49 -4.06 6.81 6.33
C TRP A 49 -5.04 5.82 6.94
N LEU A 50 -5.21 4.64 6.32
CA LEU A 50 -6.09 3.59 6.86
C LEU A 50 -5.59 3.10 8.23
N LEU A 51 -4.28 2.90 8.37
CA LEU A 51 -3.64 2.53 9.63
C LEU A 51 -3.77 3.62 10.70
N ASP A 52 -3.78 4.91 10.32
CA ASP A 52 -3.91 6.02 11.26
C ASP A 52 -5.35 6.35 11.67
N ALA A 53 -6.31 6.20 10.75
CA ALA A 53 -7.61 6.85 10.88
C ALA A 53 -8.81 5.89 10.95
N VAL A 54 -8.64 4.59 10.63
CA VAL A 54 -9.76 3.65 10.59
C VAL A 54 -9.66 2.64 11.74
N PRO A 55 -10.51 2.75 12.79
CA PRO A 55 -10.45 1.87 13.96
C PRO A 55 -10.53 0.37 13.64
N ALA A 56 -11.35 0.00 12.64
CA ALA A 56 -11.46 -1.40 12.20
C ALA A 56 -10.15 -1.93 11.59
N VAL A 57 -9.40 -1.07 10.88
CA VAL A 57 -8.09 -1.41 10.31
C VAL A 57 -7.06 -1.53 11.42
N GLN A 58 -7.03 -0.59 12.37
CA GLN A 58 -6.15 -0.63 13.54
C GLN A 58 -6.36 -1.91 14.35
N GLN A 59 -7.62 -2.26 14.64
CA GLN A 59 -7.94 -3.49 15.37
C GLN A 59 -7.47 -4.74 14.62
N ALA A 60 -7.70 -4.82 13.31
CA ALA A 60 -7.24 -5.95 12.50
C ALA A 60 -5.71 -6.03 12.43
N GLN A 61 -5.01 -4.90 12.40
CA GLN A 61 -3.54 -4.85 12.47
C GLN A 61 -3.04 -5.39 13.81
N HIS A 62 -3.59 -4.91 14.94
CA HIS A 62 -3.22 -5.37 16.28
C HIS A 62 -3.44 -6.86 16.48
N GLU A 63 -4.46 -7.43 15.84
CA GLU A 63 -4.78 -8.85 15.91
C GLU A 63 -4.02 -9.71 14.87
N ASN A 64 -3.14 -9.12 14.05
CA ASN A 64 -2.44 -9.79 12.95
C ASN A 64 -3.38 -10.46 11.94
N ARG A 65 -4.53 -9.83 11.65
CA ARG A 65 -5.55 -10.33 10.71
C ARG A 65 -5.77 -9.41 9.51
N LEU A 66 -4.94 -8.38 9.37
CA LEU A 66 -5.03 -7.41 8.28
C LEU A 66 -4.33 -7.93 7.02
N ALA A 67 -5.00 -7.80 5.88
CA ALA A 67 -4.39 -7.92 4.56
C ALA A 67 -4.64 -6.63 3.78
N PHE A 68 -3.66 -6.19 2.99
CA PHE A 68 -3.76 -5.02 2.13
C PHE A 68 -3.22 -5.35 0.75
N GLY A 69 -3.82 -4.77 -0.29
CA GLY A 69 -3.31 -4.88 -1.64
C GLY A 69 -4.09 -4.01 -2.62
N PRO A 70 -3.58 -3.89 -3.87
CA PRO A 70 -4.31 -3.28 -4.97
C PRO A 70 -5.67 -3.98 -5.22
N LEU A 71 -6.58 -3.31 -5.93
CA LEU A 71 -7.90 -3.87 -6.26
C LEU A 71 -7.81 -5.24 -6.94
N ALA A 72 -6.80 -5.47 -7.79
CA ALA A 72 -6.57 -6.75 -8.44
C ALA A 72 -6.40 -7.89 -7.42
N ALA A 73 -5.60 -7.70 -6.37
CA ALA A 73 -5.38 -8.70 -5.31
C ALA A 73 -6.68 -8.98 -4.53
N PHE A 74 -7.45 -7.93 -4.22
CA PHE A 74 -8.76 -8.07 -3.60
C PHE A 74 -9.73 -8.90 -4.46
N LEU A 75 -9.79 -8.62 -5.76
CA LEU A 75 -10.63 -9.38 -6.69
C LEU A 75 -10.19 -10.84 -6.78
N LEU A 76 -8.89 -11.12 -6.88
CA LEU A 76 -8.37 -12.49 -6.88
C LEU A 76 -8.78 -13.27 -5.62
N PHE A 77 -8.64 -12.65 -4.44
CA PHE A 77 -9.06 -13.25 -3.17
C PHE A 77 -10.56 -13.62 -3.14
N HIS A 78 -11.41 -12.81 -3.77
CA HIS A 78 -12.86 -13.02 -3.75
C HIS A 78 -13.38 -13.93 -4.89
N LEU A 79 -12.70 -13.95 -6.03
CA LEU A 79 -13.13 -14.70 -7.21
C LEU A 79 -12.63 -16.14 -7.21
N LEU A 80 -11.49 -16.42 -6.57
CA LEU A 80 -10.89 -17.75 -6.53
C LEU A 80 -11.32 -18.52 -5.28
N GLN A 81 -11.51 -19.84 -5.42
CA GLN A 81 -12.01 -20.69 -4.34
C GLN A 81 -11.04 -20.82 -3.17
N ASP A 82 -9.74 -20.84 -3.46
CA ASP A 82 -8.64 -20.93 -2.50
C ASP A 82 -8.32 -19.59 -1.82
N ARG A 83 -8.94 -18.50 -2.27
CA ARG A 83 -8.84 -17.14 -1.69
C ARG A 83 -7.38 -16.70 -1.45
N PRO A 84 -6.55 -16.67 -2.49
CA PRO A 84 -5.13 -16.43 -2.33
C PRO A 84 -4.85 -14.94 -2.04
N LEU A 85 -3.82 -14.67 -1.23
CA LEU A 85 -3.27 -13.33 -1.02
C LEU A 85 -2.10 -13.11 -1.97
N LEU A 86 -2.41 -12.83 -3.24
CA LEU A 86 -1.43 -12.69 -4.30
C LEU A 86 -1.60 -11.37 -5.05
N VAL A 87 -0.49 -10.86 -5.57
CA VAL A 87 -0.42 -9.71 -6.44
C VAL A 87 0.69 -9.95 -7.47
N ASP A 88 0.51 -9.49 -8.70
CA ASP A 88 1.56 -9.51 -9.70
C ASP A 88 2.49 -8.30 -9.55
N ASP A 89 3.67 -8.38 -10.12
CA ASP A 89 4.68 -7.33 -10.04
C ASP A 89 4.19 -5.99 -10.57
N ALA A 90 3.35 -6.02 -11.62
CA ALA A 90 2.83 -4.80 -12.22
C ALA A 90 1.92 -4.02 -11.26
N ASN A 91 1.03 -4.71 -10.52
CA ASN A 91 0.20 -4.06 -9.51
C ASN A 91 0.98 -3.76 -8.23
N ALA A 92 1.91 -4.65 -7.82
CA ALA A 92 2.77 -4.43 -6.66
C ALA A 92 3.63 -3.17 -6.82
N ALA A 93 4.23 -2.96 -8.00
CA ALA A 93 5.02 -1.78 -8.33
C ALA A 93 4.25 -0.45 -8.16
N ARG A 94 2.91 -0.45 -8.26
CA ARG A 94 2.07 0.76 -8.09
C ARG A 94 1.75 1.10 -6.63
N THR A 95 2.22 0.29 -5.68
CA THR A 95 2.03 0.55 -4.25
C THR A 95 2.98 1.60 -3.69
N GLN A 96 4.11 1.87 -4.37
CA GLN A 96 5.24 2.65 -3.84
C GLN A 96 5.99 1.96 -2.68
N LEU A 97 5.74 0.66 -2.47
CA LEU A 97 6.36 -0.20 -1.42
C LEU A 97 7.20 -1.35 -2.01
N TRP A 98 7.30 -1.42 -3.34
CA TRP A 98 7.92 -2.52 -4.08
C TRP A 98 9.25 -2.07 -4.68
N HIS A 99 10.29 -2.88 -4.53
CA HIS A 99 11.58 -2.63 -5.16
C HIS A 99 11.58 -3.20 -6.59
N ILE A 100 11.88 -2.36 -7.59
CA ILE A 100 11.78 -2.76 -9.00
C ILE A 100 12.86 -3.76 -9.42
N ASP A 101 14.08 -3.62 -8.91
CA ASP A 101 15.18 -4.54 -9.26
C ASP A 101 15.09 -5.89 -8.55
N THR A 102 14.82 -5.91 -7.24
CA THR A 102 14.72 -7.18 -6.49
C THR A 102 13.41 -7.91 -6.75
N ARG A 103 12.39 -7.20 -7.25
CA ARG A 103 11.03 -7.71 -7.46
C ARG A 103 10.47 -8.30 -6.16
N ASP A 104 10.60 -7.53 -5.08
CA ASP A 104 10.01 -7.85 -3.78
C ASP A 104 9.61 -6.56 -3.03
N TRP A 105 8.87 -6.71 -1.94
CA TRP A 105 8.56 -5.62 -1.03
C TRP A 105 9.85 -5.06 -0.43
N ASP A 106 10.04 -3.74 -0.50
CA ASP A 106 11.26 -3.08 -0.03
C ASP A 106 11.14 -2.78 1.48
N PRO A 107 11.98 -3.38 2.35
CA PRO A 107 11.93 -3.13 3.78
C PRO A 107 12.14 -1.65 4.15
N TRP A 108 13.02 -0.95 3.43
CA TRP A 108 13.28 0.47 3.67
C TRP A 108 12.06 1.33 3.31
N LEU A 109 11.34 1.01 2.23
CA LEU A 109 10.09 1.72 1.90
C LEU A 109 8.99 1.44 2.92
N LEU A 110 8.86 0.19 3.37
CA LEU A 110 7.90 -0.20 4.40
C LEU A 110 8.16 0.57 5.70
N ASP A 111 9.42 0.57 6.18
CA ASP A 111 9.84 1.30 7.38
C ASP A 111 9.65 2.82 7.24
N LEU A 112 10.04 3.39 6.08
CA LEU A 112 9.94 4.84 5.83
C LEU A 112 8.49 5.34 5.92
N PHE A 113 7.55 4.59 5.37
CA PHE A 113 6.13 4.94 5.40
C PHE A 113 5.41 4.40 6.64
N GLY A 114 6.09 3.59 7.45
CA GLY A 114 5.61 2.99 8.69
C GLY A 114 4.49 1.98 8.46
N VAL A 115 4.55 1.17 7.41
CA VAL A 115 3.48 0.22 7.04
C VAL A 115 3.82 -1.23 7.40
#